data_AF-A0A8J9Z352-F1
#
_entry.id   AF-A0A8J9Z352-F1
#
_cell.length_a   1.000
_cell.length_b   1.000
_cell.length_c   1.000
_cell.angle_alpha   90.00
_cell.angle_beta   90.00
_cell.angle_gamma   90.00
#
_symmetry.space_group_name_H-M   'P 1'
#
loop_
_entity.id
_entity.type
_entity.pdbx_description
1 polymer ?
#
loop_
_entity_poly.entity_id
_entity_poly.type
_entity_poly.pdbx_seq_one_letter_code
_entity_poly.pdbx_strand_id
1 'polypeptide(L)'
;MGFAMDAAILVIIIVLTAPTTRSADVPCRTFEEIYPSGRELCEKMFDDAFVYETNLSKAFTMWFFEAENPNNKVAERLGLPSADDCHLEYFHKEAPGPEPDNFTECHPWKDYSCCHQDTVSSAQKIKEAYGKEWHWDRCGPLSSACERFFVQEACLYECEPNAGFYRKFPAHVYNESDPNHNKWQIEGMPIRADYCDAWFRACRYDRFCAVDSGSFFSCAMEYAKVDNTGDDGVNAGLIAGVVVACVVVAVLFGTLAYFILQERKGQPVFNKLEA
;
A
#
# COMPACT_ATOMS: atom_id res chain seq x y z
N MET A 1 57.07 -10.67 -40.68
CA MET A 1 56.24 -9.59 -41.25
C MET A 1 54.96 -10.22 -41.74
N GLY A 2 53.76 -9.96 -41.25
CA GLY A 2 53.26 -9.09 -40.19
C GLY A 2 51.77 -9.44 -40.03
N PHE A 3 51.33 -9.55 -38.78
CA PHE A 3 49.98 -9.52 -38.23
C PHE A 3 48.77 -9.52 -39.21
N ALA A 4 48.02 -10.62 -39.23
CA ALA A 4 46.59 -10.59 -39.54
C ALA A 4 45.84 -10.33 -38.23
N MET A 5 45.48 -9.07 -38.01
CA MET A 5 44.45 -8.68 -37.04
C MET A 5 43.06 -8.83 -37.67
N ASP A 6 42.08 -8.99 -36.79
CA ASP A 6 40.63 -8.89 -36.98
C ASP A 6 39.94 -10.13 -37.62
N ALA A 7 38.97 -10.78 -36.99
CA ALA A 7 37.94 -10.25 -36.11
C ALA A 7 37.65 -11.19 -34.93
N ALA A 8 37.92 -10.73 -33.71
CA ALA A 8 37.24 -11.24 -32.53
C ALA A 8 35.82 -10.65 -32.53
N ILE A 9 34.81 -11.45 -32.87
CA ILE A 9 33.42 -11.07 -32.68
C ILE A 9 33.14 -11.16 -31.17
N LEU A 10 33.35 -10.04 -30.48
CA LEU A 10 32.90 -9.86 -29.10
C LEU A 10 31.41 -9.53 -29.13
N VAL A 11 30.55 -10.55 -29.03
CA VAL A 11 29.11 -10.32 -28.85
C VAL A 11 28.87 -9.89 -27.41
N ILE A 12 28.75 -8.58 -27.18
CA ILE A 12 28.27 -8.04 -25.90
C ILE A 12 26.76 -8.21 -25.86
N ILE A 13 26.27 -9.16 -25.07
CA ILE A 13 24.84 -9.32 -24.78
C ILE A 13 24.45 -8.26 -23.74
N ILE A 14 23.86 -7.16 -24.19
CA ILE A 14 23.17 -6.23 -23.30
C ILE A 14 21.73 -6.76 -23.14
N VAL A 15 21.47 -7.49 -22.06
CA VAL A 15 20.10 -7.76 -21.64
C VAL A 15 19.54 -6.45 -21.10
N LEU A 16 18.66 -5.79 -21.87
CA LEU A 16 17.82 -4.72 -21.37
C LEU A 16 16.78 -5.34 -20.43
N THR A 17 17.16 -5.60 -19.19
CA THR A 17 16.17 -5.80 -18.13
C THR A 17 15.56 -4.45 -17.84
N ALA A 18 14.31 -4.23 -18.23
CA ALA A 18 13.53 -3.15 -17.61
C ALA A 18 13.59 -3.37 -16.09
N PRO A 19 13.83 -2.31 -15.28
CA PRO A 19 13.85 -2.47 -13.83
C PRO A 19 12.46 -2.95 -13.38
N THR A 20 12.38 -4.19 -12.92
CA THR A 20 11.19 -4.70 -12.23
C THR A 20 11.25 -4.21 -10.79
N THR A 21 10.41 -3.23 -10.46
CA THR A 21 10.25 -2.71 -9.09
C THR A 21 9.67 -3.82 -8.19
N ARG A 22 10.43 -4.24 -7.19
CA ARG A 22 10.02 -5.25 -6.19
C ARG A 22 9.48 -4.56 -4.94
N SER A 23 8.78 -5.32 -4.09
CA SER A 23 8.27 -4.81 -2.80
C SER A 23 9.37 -4.25 -1.90
N ALA A 24 10.59 -4.79 -2.03
CA ALA A 24 11.78 -4.30 -1.34
C ALA A 24 12.23 -2.89 -1.79
N ASP A 25 11.75 -2.40 -2.94
CA ASP A 25 12.14 -1.10 -3.49
C ASP A 25 11.22 0.03 -2.98
N VAL A 26 10.08 -0.28 -2.35
CA VAL A 26 9.23 0.72 -1.69
C VAL A 26 9.93 1.16 -0.40
N PRO A 27 10.21 2.46 -0.22
CA PRO A 27 11.03 2.93 0.89
C PRO A 27 10.32 2.70 2.22
N CYS A 28 10.98 2.00 3.13
CA CYS A 28 10.52 1.79 4.50
C CYS A 28 11.46 2.50 5.48
N ARG A 29 10.90 3.25 6.43
CA ARG A 29 11.65 3.97 7.49
C ARG A 29 10.92 3.84 8.82
N THR A 30 11.55 4.19 9.94
CA THR A 30 10.82 4.20 11.22
C THR A 30 9.84 5.36 11.28
N PHE A 31 8.78 5.24 12.10
CA PHE A 31 7.83 6.36 12.27
C PHE A 31 8.52 7.66 12.71
N GLU A 32 9.53 7.61 13.58
CA GLU A 32 10.26 8.82 14.01
C GLU A 32 11.14 9.45 12.91
N GLU A 33 11.50 8.68 11.88
CA GLU A 33 12.20 9.21 10.70
C GLU A 33 11.23 9.86 9.70
N ILE A 34 9.96 9.46 9.71
CA ILE A 34 8.91 9.92 8.79
C ILE A 34 8.19 11.13 9.38
N TYR A 35 7.74 11.01 10.63
CA TYR A 35 6.93 12.01 11.33
C TYR A 35 7.71 12.67 12.47
N PRO A 36 7.89 13.99 12.47
CA PRO A 36 8.54 14.71 13.56
C PRO A 36 7.83 14.60 14.93
N SER A 37 6.50 14.52 14.94
CA SER A 37 5.69 14.39 16.16
C SER A 37 4.34 13.70 15.92
N GLY A 38 3.54 13.55 16.97
CA GLY A 38 2.16 13.06 16.87
C GLY A 38 1.26 13.93 16.00
N ARG A 39 1.52 15.24 15.93
CA ARG A 39 0.81 16.14 15.01
C ARG A 39 1.01 15.72 13.57
N GLU A 40 2.26 15.64 13.12
CA GLU A 40 2.55 15.30 11.72
C GLU A 40 2.09 13.89 11.38
N LEU A 41 2.18 12.94 12.32
CA LEU A 41 1.61 11.60 12.11
C LEU A 41 0.10 11.70 11.81
N CYS A 42 -0.67 12.36 12.67
CA CYS A 42 -2.13 12.45 12.49
C CYS A 42 -2.51 13.24 11.23
N GLU A 43 -1.85 14.36 10.96
CA GLU A 43 -2.23 15.24 9.85
C GLU A 43 -1.73 14.75 8.49
N LYS A 44 -0.70 13.88 8.42
CA LYS A 44 -0.07 13.49 7.15
C LYS A 44 -0.21 12.04 6.77
N MET A 45 -0.33 11.11 7.72
CA MET A 45 -0.40 9.69 7.39
C MET A 45 -1.63 9.37 6.51
N PHE A 46 -2.74 10.05 6.72
CA PHE A 46 -3.97 9.87 5.94
C PHE A 46 -4.36 11.15 5.18
N ASP A 47 -3.40 11.85 4.58
CA ASP A 47 -3.63 12.98 3.67
C ASP A 47 -4.67 14.01 4.16
N ASP A 48 -4.39 14.65 5.30
CA ASP A 48 -5.22 15.70 5.92
C ASP A 48 -6.64 15.24 6.35
N ALA A 49 -6.89 13.93 6.39
CA ALA A 49 -8.09 13.33 6.99
C ALA A 49 -8.38 13.84 8.40
N PHE A 50 -7.31 14.02 9.19
CA PHE A 50 -7.37 14.39 10.59
C PHE A 50 -6.61 15.69 10.87
N VAL A 51 -7.10 16.44 11.87
CA VAL A 51 -6.45 17.66 12.37
C VAL A 51 -6.08 17.45 13.85
N TYR A 52 -4.87 17.85 14.23
CA TYR A 52 -4.41 17.75 15.62
C TYR A 52 -5.09 18.83 16.48
N GLU A 53 -6.05 18.45 17.32
CA GLU A 53 -6.83 19.37 18.15
C GLU A 53 -6.46 19.28 19.64
N THR A 54 -6.02 20.41 20.19
CA THR A 54 -5.62 20.55 21.60
C THR A 54 -6.79 20.89 22.52
N ASN A 55 -7.85 21.48 21.97
CA ASN A 55 -9.08 21.74 22.69
C ASN A 55 -9.93 20.47 22.77
N LEU A 56 -9.82 19.77 23.90
CA LEU A 56 -10.53 18.50 24.14
C LEU A 56 -12.07 18.61 24.02
N SER A 57 -12.66 19.80 24.15
CA SER A 57 -14.10 19.98 23.93
C SER A 57 -14.49 19.89 22.46
N LYS A 58 -13.53 20.05 21.53
CA LYS A 58 -13.74 20.03 20.08
C LYS A 58 -13.12 18.81 19.39
N ALA A 59 -12.48 17.92 20.15
CA ALA A 59 -11.67 16.85 19.62
C ALA A 59 -12.32 15.47 19.80
N PHE A 60 -12.42 14.72 18.71
CA PHE A 60 -12.88 13.33 18.67
C PHE A 60 -11.76 12.39 19.12
N THR A 61 -12.14 11.24 19.65
CA THR A 61 -11.23 10.13 19.95
C THR A 61 -11.51 8.96 19.01
N MET A 62 -10.46 8.24 18.60
CA MET A 62 -10.61 7.03 17.77
C MET A 62 -10.86 5.77 18.60
N TRP A 63 -10.93 5.89 19.93
CA TRP A 63 -11.29 4.80 20.82
C TRP A 63 -11.81 5.33 22.16
N PHE A 64 -12.70 4.57 22.79
CA PHE A 64 -13.27 4.90 24.10
C PHE A 64 -13.68 3.63 24.86
N PHE A 65 -13.84 3.76 26.17
CA PHE A 65 -14.23 2.65 27.07
C PHE A 65 -15.55 2.92 27.80
N GLU A 66 -16.07 4.12 27.64
CA GLU A 66 -17.34 4.59 28.17
C GLU A 66 -18.51 3.84 27.51
N ALA A 67 -19.62 3.68 28.26
CA ALA A 67 -20.82 3.05 27.73
C ALA A 67 -21.51 3.88 26.64
N GLU A 68 -21.38 5.21 26.72
CA GLU A 68 -21.86 6.15 25.72
C GLU A 68 -20.69 6.63 24.86
N ASN A 69 -20.89 6.71 23.55
CA ASN A 69 -19.91 7.29 22.64
C ASN A 69 -19.63 8.77 23.00
N PRO A 70 -18.42 9.14 23.48
CA PRO A 70 -18.10 10.51 23.86
C PRO A 70 -18.05 11.47 22.66
N ASN A 71 -17.85 10.95 21.44
CA ASN A 71 -17.81 11.75 20.21
C ASN A 71 -19.16 12.42 19.93
N ASN A 72 -20.28 11.85 20.35
CA ASN A 72 -21.61 12.47 20.21
C ASN A 72 -21.67 13.85 20.92
N LYS A 73 -21.07 13.97 22.11
CA LYS A 73 -21.02 15.23 22.85
C LYS A 73 -20.05 16.24 22.20
N VAL A 74 -19.01 15.75 21.51
CA VAL A 74 -18.11 16.61 20.73
C VAL A 74 -18.83 17.15 19.52
N ALA A 75 -19.52 16.30 18.76
CA ALA A 75 -20.33 16.66 17.61
C ALA A 75 -21.39 17.72 17.97
N GLU A 76 -22.12 17.52 19.07
CA GLU A 76 -23.11 18.48 19.59
C GLU A 76 -22.47 19.86 19.87
N ARG A 77 -21.31 19.90 20.55
CA ARG A 77 -20.61 21.16 20.84
C ARG A 77 -20.09 21.88 19.61
N LEU A 78 -19.81 21.14 18.54
CA LEU A 78 -19.42 21.68 17.25
C LEU A 78 -20.62 22.12 16.40
N GLY A 79 -21.85 21.86 16.86
CA GLY A 79 -23.07 22.17 16.13
C GLY A 79 -23.32 21.24 14.94
N LEU A 80 -22.71 20.05 14.95
CA LEU A 80 -23.04 19.01 13.98
C LEU A 80 -24.44 18.47 14.27
N PRO A 81 -25.22 18.09 13.24
CA PRO A 81 -26.51 17.46 13.46
C PRO A 81 -26.35 16.06 14.07
N SER A 82 -27.47 15.47 14.51
CA SER A 82 -27.50 14.04 14.85
C SER A 82 -27.09 13.23 13.62
N ALA A 83 -26.18 12.27 13.81
CA ALA A 83 -25.77 11.36 12.76
C ALA A 83 -26.86 10.31 12.52
N ASP A 84 -27.90 10.67 11.78
CA ASP A 84 -29.02 9.77 11.48
C ASP A 84 -28.73 8.88 10.26
N ASP A 85 -27.74 9.25 9.45
CA ASP A 85 -27.26 8.51 8.27
C ASP A 85 -25.76 8.21 8.39
N CYS A 86 -25.31 7.15 7.74
CA CYS A 86 -23.89 6.84 7.57
C CYS A 86 -23.41 7.43 6.23
N HIS A 87 -22.65 8.53 6.30
CA HIS A 87 -22.32 9.29 5.08
C HIS A 87 -21.05 8.83 4.35
N LEU A 88 -20.21 7.98 4.97
CA LEU A 88 -19.09 7.33 4.28
C LEU A 88 -19.61 6.11 3.52
N GLU A 89 -19.00 5.79 2.39
CA GLU A 89 -19.43 4.67 1.53
C GLU A 89 -18.27 3.70 1.30
N TYR A 90 -18.51 2.40 1.50
CA TYR A 90 -17.85 1.25 0.88
C TYR A 90 -18.38 -0.03 1.56
N PHE A 91 -18.14 -0.15 2.86
CA PHE A 91 -18.68 -1.19 3.73
C PHE A 91 -19.67 -0.69 4.79
N HIS A 92 -19.92 0.62 4.81
CA HIS A 92 -20.84 1.25 5.74
C HIS A 92 -22.31 0.87 5.47
N LYS A 93 -23.09 0.85 6.54
CA LYS A 93 -24.57 0.82 6.51
C LYS A 93 -25.13 2.08 5.84
N GLU A 94 -26.42 2.09 5.58
CA GLU A 94 -27.14 3.33 5.20
C GLU A 94 -27.37 4.26 6.40
N ALA A 95 -27.74 3.69 7.55
CA ALA A 95 -28.01 4.42 8.79
C ALA A 95 -27.40 3.68 9.99
N PRO A 96 -27.01 4.40 11.06
CA PRO A 96 -26.41 3.75 12.20
C PRO A 96 -27.44 2.93 12.98
N GLY A 97 -26.95 1.86 13.60
CA GLY A 97 -27.79 0.99 14.41
C GLY A 97 -27.00 -0.01 15.23
N PRO A 98 -27.69 -0.78 16.08
CA PRO A 98 -27.04 -1.73 16.97
C PRO A 98 -26.46 -2.92 16.19
N GLU A 99 -25.31 -3.39 16.66
CA GLU A 99 -24.64 -4.61 16.25
C GLU A 99 -25.00 -5.80 17.16
N PRO A 100 -24.89 -7.04 16.65
CA PRO A 100 -25.26 -8.23 17.40
C PRO A 100 -24.41 -8.43 18.66
N ASP A 101 -24.85 -9.29 19.57
CA ASP A 101 -24.17 -9.54 20.84
C ASP A 101 -22.77 -10.15 20.70
N ASN A 102 -22.44 -10.71 19.54
CA ASN A 102 -21.11 -11.19 19.20
C ASN A 102 -20.22 -10.13 18.55
N PHE A 103 -20.55 -8.84 18.63
CA PHE A 103 -19.73 -7.74 18.14
C PHE A 103 -18.39 -7.66 18.88
N THR A 104 -17.26 -7.61 18.16
CA THR A 104 -15.92 -7.88 18.75
C THR A 104 -14.92 -6.73 18.63
N GLU A 105 -14.27 -6.53 17.48
CA GLU A 105 -13.05 -5.71 17.39
C GLU A 105 -13.31 -4.22 17.65
N CYS A 106 -14.44 -3.71 17.13
CA CYS A 106 -14.86 -2.32 17.25
C CYS A 106 -15.97 -2.13 18.30
N HIS A 107 -15.97 -2.98 19.34
CA HIS A 107 -17.01 -3.03 20.38
C HIS A 107 -17.52 -1.69 20.93
N PRO A 108 -16.70 -0.62 21.11
CA PRO A 108 -17.20 0.65 21.63
C PRO A 108 -18.42 1.22 20.89
N TRP A 109 -18.59 0.92 19.60
CA TRP A 109 -19.74 1.36 18.80
C TRP A 109 -20.93 0.39 18.77
N LYS A 110 -20.93 -0.69 19.57
CA LYS A 110 -21.92 -1.79 19.49
C LYS A 110 -23.37 -1.30 19.40
N ASP A 111 -23.76 -0.36 20.25
CA ASP A 111 -25.17 0.04 20.37
C ASP A 111 -25.62 1.00 19.26
N TYR A 112 -24.68 1.66 18.59
CA TYR A 112 -24.97 2.64 17.53
C TYR A 112 -23.74 2.81 16.61
N SER A 113 -23.68 2.03 15.52
CA SER A 113 -22.55 2.00 14.59
C SER A 113 -22.97 2.07 13.12
N CYS A 114 -22.03 2.55 12.28
CA CYS A 114 -22.12 2.50 10.82
C CYS A 114 -21.48 1.27 10.17
N CYS A 115 -20.79 0.42 10.93
CA CYS A 115 -20.14 -0.78 10.42
C CYS A 115 -20.97 -2.04 10.68
N HIS A 116 -20.62 -3.14 10.01
CA HIS A 116 -21.13 -4.48 10.29
C HIS A 116 -20.08 -5.34 10.98
N GLN A 117 -20.49 -6.21 11.92
CA GLN A 117 -19.64 -7.18 12.60
C GLN A 117 -18.85 -8.03 11.61
N ASP A 118 -19.44 -8.37 10.46
CA ASP A 118 -18.76 -9.16 9.43
C ASP A 118 -17.56 -8.41 8.80
N THR A 119 -17.62 -7.08 8.75
CA THR A 119 -16.55 -6.20 8.27
C THR A 119 -15.45 -6.02 9.31
N VAL A 120 -15.82 -5.95 10.59
CA VAL A 120 -14.91 -5.60 11.69
C VAL A 120 -14.76 -6.69 12.76
N SER A 121 -14.87 -7.96 12.38
CA SER A 121 -14.85 -9.07 13.36
C SER A 121 -13.48 -9.30 14.03
N SER A 122 -12.39 -8.83 13.43
CA SER A 122 -11.03 -8.91 13.97
C SER A 122 -10.09 -7.91 13.30
N ALA A 123 -8.98 -7.59 13.94
CA ALA A 123 -7.90 -6.79 13.35
C ALA A 123 -7.42 -7.33 11.99
N GLN A 124 -7.32 -8.66 11.84
CA GLN A 124 -6.92 -9.27 10.58
C GLN A 124 -7.98 -9.04 9.49
N LYS A 125 -9.26 -9.18 9.83
CA LYS A 125 -10.37 -8.95 8.89
C LYS A 125 -10.37 -7.50 8.39
N ILE A 126 -10.15 -6.55 9.28
CA ILE A 126 -10.04 -5.11 8.96
C ILE A 126 -8.87 -4.87 8.01
N LYS A 127 -7.68 -5.42 8.32
CA LYS A 127 -6.49 -5.27 7.49
C LYS A 127 -6.69 -5.77 6.05
N GLU A 128 -7.37 -6.91 5.92
CA GLU A 128 -7.62 -7.56 4.62
C GLU A 128 -8.76 -6.92 3.81
N ALA A 129 -9.55 -6.03 4.40
CA ALA A 129 -10.84 -5.60 3.85
C ALA A 129 -10.73 -4.88 2.49
N TYR A 130 -9.66 -4.12 2.28
CA TYR A 130 -9.51 -3.23 1.13
C TYR A 130 -8.55 -3.74 0.05
N GLY A 131 -7.87 -4.86 0.29
CA GLY A 131 -6.82 -5.38 -0.58
C GLY A 131 -5.42 -5.22 0.02
N LYS A 132 -4.48 -6.03 -0.46
CA LYS A 132 -3.13 -6.14 0.12
C LYS A 132 -2.36 -4.82 0.08
N GLU A 133 -2.57 -4.00 -0.94
CA GLU A 133 -1.93 -2.70 -1.12
C GLU A 133 -2.25 -1.72 0.02
N TRP A 134 -3.41 -1.91 0.68
CA TRP A 134 -3.88 -1.10 1.80
C TRP A 134 -3.46 -1.65 3.17
N HIS A 135 -2.66 -2.72 3.23
CA HIS A 135 -2.16 -3.19 4.52
C HIS A 135 -1.22 -2.13 5.14
N TRP A 136 -1.43 -1.79 6.41
CA TRP A 136 -0.57 -0.83 7.13
C TRP A 136 0.82 -1.38 7.48
N ASP A 137 1.01 -2.71 7.45
CA ASP A 137 2.24 -3.42 7.87
C ASP A 137 3.12 -3.89 6.69
N ARG A 138 3.04 -3.22 5.54
CA ARG A 138 3.80 -3.59 4.33
C ARG A 138 5.31 -3.46 4.48
N CYS A 139 5.78 -2.70 5.46
CA CYS A 139 7.20 -2.58 5.84
C CYS A 139 7.64 -3.61 6.89
N GLY A 140 6.80 -4.61 7.15
CA GLY A 140 6.98 -5.63 8.17
C GLY A 140 5.95 -5.49 9.31
N PRO A 141 5.79 -6.53 10.14
CA PRO A 141 4.85 -6.50 11.24
C PRO A 141 5.12 -5.33 12.19
N LEU A 142 4.07 -4.61 12.56
CA LEU A 142 4.11 -3.59 13.59
C LEU A 142 4.14 -4.24 14.98
N SER A 143 4.62 -3.52 15.99
CA SER A 143 4.42 -3.92 17.38
C SER A 143 2.93 -3.91 17.72
N SER A 144 2.51 -4.76 18.66
CA SER A 144 1.10 -4.83 19.07
C SER A 144 0.56 -3.51 19.60
N ALA A 145 1.42 -2.69 20.23
CA ALA A 145 1.06 -1.36 20.69
C ALA A 145 0.77 -0.41 19.52
N CYS A 146 1.58 -0.44 18.47
CA CYS A 146 1.37 0.38 17.27
C CYS A 146 0.18 -0.09 16.43
N GLU A 147 0.08 -1.40 16.17
CA GLU A 147 -1.01 -1.98 15.36
C GLU A 147 -2.38 -1.67 15.97
N ARG A 148 -2.48 -1.60 17.30
CA ARG A 148 -3.73 -1.24 17.98
C ARG A 148 -4.27 0.12 17.51
N PHE A 149 -3.41 1.10 17.26
CA PHE A 149 -3.87 2.42 16.81
C PHE A 149 -4.41 2.39 15.38
N PHE A 150 -3.82 1.61 14.47
CA PHE A 150 -4.37 1.39 13.12
C PHE A 150 -5.75 0.72 13.18
N VAL A 151 -5.90 -0.29 14.03
CA VAL A 151 -7.21 -0.94 14.24
C VAL A 151 -8.24 0.04 14.81
N GLN A 152 -7.84 0.90 15.74
CA GLN A 152 -8.73 1.90 16.33
C GLN A 152 -9.15 2.98 15.33
N GLU A 153 -8.21 3.45 14.50
CA GLU A 153 -8.52 4.38 13.41
C GLU A 153 -9.48 3.74 12.40
N ALA A 154 -9.23 2.49 11.99
CA ALA A 154 -10.15 1.78 11.12
C ALA A 154 -11.54 1.57 11.76
N CYS A 155 -11.61 1.30 13.06
CA CYS A 155 -12.89 1.25 13.78
C CYS A 155 -13.61 2.61 13.80
N LEU A 156 -12.88 3.72 13.99
CA LEU A 156 -13.46 5.05 13.84
C LEU A 156 -14.02 5.22 12.43
N TYR A 157 -13.21 4.95 11.41
CA TYR A 157 -13.61 5.12 10.01
C TYR A 157 -14.83 4.28 9.63
N GLU A 158 -14.87 2.99 10.00
CA GLU A 158 -15.96 2.08 9.66
C GLU A 158 -17.22 2.33 10.50
N CYS A 159 -17.06 2.58 11.81
CA CYS A 159 -18.16 2.47 12.76
C CYS A 159 -18.70 3.81 13.28
N GLU A 160 -17.92 4.89 13.28
CA GLU A 160 -18.31 6.16 13.89
C GLU A 160 -19.35 6.92 13.05
N PRO A 161 -20.58 7.11 13.55
CA PRO A 161 -21.61 7.84 12.81
C PRO A 161 -21.21 9.28 12.49
N ASN A 162 -20.48 9.94 13.39
CA ASN A 162 -20.08 11.33 13.20
C ASN A 162 -18.94 11.52 12.17
N ALA A 163 -18.22 10.45 11.78
CA ALA A 163 -17.11 10.54 10.82
C ALA A 163 -17.61 11.00 9.44
N GLY A 164 -18.84 10.63 9.09
CA GLY A 164 -19.48 11.02 7.84
C GLY A 164 -19.65 12.53 7.64
N PHE A 165 -19.73 13.32 8.73
CA PHE A 165 -19.80 14.78 8.62
C PHE A 165 -18.50 15.44 8.16
N TYR A 166 -17.40 14.68 8.20
CA TYR A 166 -16.09 15.09 7.69
C TYR A 166 -15.79 14.53 6.31
N ARG A 167 -16.79 13.96 5.61
CA ARG A 167 -16.61 13.54 4.22
C ARG A 167 -16.19 14.74 3.38
N LYS A 168 -15.01 14.65 2.75
CA LYS A 168 -14.37 15.71 1.96
C LYS A 168 -15.29 16.24 0.86
N PHE A 169 -16.02 15.34 0.21
CA PHE A 169 -16.97 15.65 -0.84
C PHE A 169 -18.40 15.33 -0.37
N PRO A 170 -19.06 16.22 0.40
CA PRO A 170 -20.44 16.02 0.81
C PRO A 170 -21.38 15.99 -0.41
N ALA A 171 -22.60 15.46 -0.26
CA ALA A 171 -23.51 15.20 -1.38
C ALA A 171 -23.79 16.40 -2.30
N HIS A 172 -23.76 17.62 -1.76
CA HIS A 172 -23.98 18.85 -2.53
C HIS A 172 -22.72 19.35 -3.29
N VAL A 173 -21.55 18.79 -2.99
CA VAL A 173 -20.25 19.07 -3.65
C VAL A 173 -19.82 17.90 -4.54
N TYR A 174 -20.18 16.67 -4.18
CA TYR A 174 -19.79 15.46 -4.89
C TYR A 174 -20.21 15.49 -6.37
N ASN A 175 -19.31 15.03 -7.24
CA ASN A 175 -19.51 14.97 -8.67
C ASN A 175 -18.95 13.65 -9.19
N GLU A 176 -19.85 12.73 -9.56
CA GLU A 176 -19.47 11.39 -10.05
C GLU A 176 -18.61 11.41 -11.32
N SER A 177 -18.66 12.49 -12.11
CA SER A 177 -17.84 12.63 -13.31
C SER A 177 -16.42 13.14 -13.03
N ASP A 178 -16.13 13.64 -11.82
CA ASP A 178 -14.78 14.08 -11.45
C ASP A 178 -14.02 12.90 -10.81
N PRO A 179 -12.94 12.39 -11.42
CA PRO A 179 -12.19 11.25 -10.89
C PRO A 179 -11.48 11.55 -9.57
N ASN A 180 -11.37 12.82 -9.16
CA ASN A 180 -10.81 13.21 -7.86
C ASN A 180 -11.87 13.26 -6.75
N HIS A 181 -13.16 13.21 -7.10
CA HIS A 181 -14.24 13.16 -6.14
C HIS A 181 -14.55 11.71 -5.78
N ASN A 182 -14.56 11.43 -4.49
CA ASN A 182 -14.94 10.14 -3.97
C ASN A 182 -15.86 10.33 -2.76
N LYS A 183 -16.54 9.27 -2.34
CA LYS A 183 -17.53 9.33 -1.27
C LYS A 183 -17.05 8.75 0.06
N TRP A 184 -15.84 8.19 0.06
CA TRP A 184 -15.22 7.51 1.19
C TRP A 184 -14.22 8.40 1.93
N GLN A 185 -13.66 9.42 1.28
CA GLN A 185 -12.60 10.24 1.85
C GLN A 185 -13.14 11.21 2.90
N ILE A 186 -12.47 11.23 4.05
CA ILE A 186 -12.62 12.21 5.10
C ILE A 186 -11.55 13.31 4.98
N GLU A 187 -11.86 14.49 5.49
CA GLU A 187 -10.94 15.62 5.58
C GLU A 187 -11.25 16.46 6.82
N GLY A 188 -10.21 16.86 7.55
CA GLY A 188 -10.33 17.87 8.59
C GLY A 188 -10.98 17.42 9.90
N MET A 189 -11.13 16.12 10.17
CA MET A 189 -11.74 15.64 11.41
C MET A 189 -10.82 15.93 12.61
N PRO A 190 -11.25 16.72 13.62
CA PRO A 190 -10.38 17.12 14.72
C PRO A 190 -10.20 15.96 15.69
N ILE A 191 -8.99 15.41 15.75
CA ILE A 191 -8.63 14.29 16.64
C ILE A 191 -7.86 14.84 17.83
N ARG A 192 -8.09 14.25 19.01
CA ARG A 192 -7.40 14.68 20.22
C ARG A 192 -5.88 14.61 20.06
N ALA A 193 -5.24 15.71 20.39
CA ALA A 193 -3.80 15.87 20.45
C ALA A 193 -3.10 14.74 21.24
N ASP A 194 -3.64 14.40 22.41
CA ASP A 194 -3.07 13.36 23.28
C ASP A 194 -3.16 11.95 22.68
N TYR A 195 -4.19 11.69 21.86
CA TYR A 195 -4.36 10.46 21.10
C TYR A 195 -3.31 10.36 19.98
N CYS A 196 -3.15 11.41 19.19
CA CYS A 196 -2.12 11.50 18.15
C CYS A 196 -0.70 11.31 18.70
N ASP A 197 -0.40 11.93 19.84
CA ASP A 197 0.89 11.77 20.50
C ASP A 197 1.09 10.35 21.06
N ALA A 198 0.03 9.71 21.54
CA ALA A 198 0.08 8.33 22.00
C ALA A 198 0.32 7.37 20.84
N TRP A 199 -0.33 7.58 19.69
CA TRP A 199 -0.10 6.81 18.48
C TRP A 199 1.36 6.90 18.05
N PHE A 200 1.88 8.12 17.90
CA PHE A 200 3.28 8.31 17.50
C PHE A 200 4.27 7.66 18.47
N ARG A 201 4.05 7.80 19.79
CA ARG A 201 4.91 7.14 20.78
C ARG A 201 4.86 5.61 20.67
N ALA A 202 3.69 5.03 20.42
CA ALA A 202 3.53 3.59 20.29
C ALA A 202 4.21 3.03 19.03
N CYS A 203 4.17 3.78 17.93
CA CYS A 203 4.74 3.38 16.65
C CYS A 203 6.20 3.81 16.42
N ARG A 204 6.77 4.62 17.33
CA ARG A 204 8.02 5.36 17.14
C ARG A 204 9.16 4.58 16.43
N TYR A 205 9.38 3.34 16.83
CA TYR A 205 10.47 2.48 16.35
C TYR A 205 10.04 1.42 15.33
N ASP A 206 8.73 1.31 15.08
CA ASP A 206 8.21 0.41 14.06
C ASP A 206 8.45 1.02 12.68
N ARG A 207 8.39 0.20 11.63
CA ARG A 207 8.65 0.63 10.26
C ARG A 207 7.34 0.85 9.52
N PHE A 208 7.29 1.93 8.76
CA PHE A 208 6.19 2.26 7.87
C PHE A 208 6.73 2.69 6.51
N CYS A 209 5.85 2.68 5.51
CA CYS A 209 6.22 3.14 4.19
C CYS A 209 6.44 4.66 4.21
N ALA A 210 7.49 5.11 3.51
CA ALA A 210 7.99 6.48 3.53
C ALA A 210 7.82 7.19 2.18
N VAL A 211 6.97 6.66 1.30
CA VAL A 211 6.55 7.34 0.06
C VAL A 211 5.81 8.61 0.45
N ASP A 212 6.08 9.71 -0.25
CA ASP A 212 5.44 11.02 -0.05
C ASP A 212 5.34 11.43 1.43
N SER A 213 6.43 11.29 2.17
CA SER A 213 6.51 11.61 3.61
C SER A 213 5.56 10.80 4.49
N GLY A 214 5.26 9.56 4.10
CA GLY A 214 4.45 8.62 4.87
C GLY A 214 2.96 8.66 4.55
N SER A 215 2.53 9.17 3.40
CA SER A 215 1.12 9.07 3.02
C SER A 215 0.73 7.59 2.83
N PHE A 216 -0.26 7.12 3.59
CA PHE A 216 -0.83 5.78 3.50
C PHE A 216 -1.39 5.52 2.10
N PHE A 217 -2.04 6.51 1.49
CA PHE A 217 -2.62 6.41 0.15
C PHE A 217 -1.53 6.35 -0.92
N SER A 218 -0.51 7.21 -0.86
CA SER A 218 0.63 7.11 -1.79
C SER A 218 1.38 5.78 -1.65
N CYS A 219 1.56 5.31 -0.43
CA CYS A 219 2.15 4.00 -0.16
C CYS A 219 1.34 2.86 -0.79
N ALA A 220 0.01 2.87 -0.63
CA ALA A 220 -0.87 1.89 -1.27
C ALA A 220 -0.75 1.92 -2.80
N MET A 221 -0.70 3.12 -3.40
CA MET A 221 -0.50 3.26 -4.86
C MET A 221 0.84 2.68 -5.33
N GLU A 222 1.94 2.91 -4.61
CA GLU A 222 3.25 2.34 -4.96
C GLU A 222 3.27 0.81 -4.78
N TYR A 223 2.67 0.30 -3.71
CA TYR A 223 2.55 -1.15 -3.51
C TYR A 223 1.66 -1.81 -4.57
N ALA A 224 0.57 -1.17 -5.01
CA ALA A 224 -0.26 -1.67 -6.08
C ALA A 224 0.52 -1.82 -7.39
N LYS A 225 1.42 -0.88 -7.72
CA LYS A 225 2.30 -0.98 -8.91
C LYS A 225 3.21 -2.20 -8.80
N VAL A 226 3.89 -2.36 -7.67
CA VAL A 226 4.76 -3.51 -7.40
C VAL A 226 3.98 -4.82 -7.51
N ASP A 227 2.82 -4.88 -6.86
CA ASP A 227 1.99 -6.07 -6.77
C ASP A 227 1.47 -6.53 -8.14
N ASN A 228 1.18 -5.59 -9.04
CA ASN A 228 0.75 -5.87 -10.40
C ASN A 228 1.92 -6.29 -11.32
N THR A 229 3.16 -5.88 -11.02
CA THR A 229 4.36 -6.34 -11.76
C THR A 229 4.89 -7.70 -11.27
N GLY A 230 4.38 -8.19 -10.14
CA GLY A 230 4.81 -9.45 -9.51
C GLY A 230 4.14 -10.71 -10.05
N ASP A 231 3.14 -10.59 -10.92
CA ASP A 231 2.39 -11.71 -11.52
C ASP A 231 2.83 -12.04 -12.96
N ASP A 232 4.07 -11.71 -13.33
CA ASP A 232 4.57 -12.09 -14.66
C ASP A 232 4.81 -13.61 -14.75
N GLY A 233 4.80 -14.37 -13.64
CA GLY A 233 4.98 -15.83 -13.66
C GLY A 233 6.29 -16.32 -14.32
N VAL A 234 7.18 -15.41 -14.73
CA VAL A 234 8.37 -15.76 -15.48
C VAL A 234 9.55 -15.88 -14.52
N ASN A 235 9.91 -17.13 -14.24
CA ASN A 235 11.14 -17.45 -13.51
C ASN A 235 12.34 -16.88 -14.27
N ALA A 236 12.98 -15.84 -13.72
CA ALA A 236 14.16 -15.22 -14.32
C ALA A 236 15.29 -16.23 -14.62
N GLY A 237 15.38 -17.31 -13.83
CA GLY A 237 16.28 -18.44 -14.09
C GLY A 237 15.92 -19.26 -15.33
N LEU A 238 14.62 -19.40 -15.63
CA LEU A 238 14.15 -20.05 -16.85
C LEU A 238 14.43 -19.20 -18.09
N ILE A 239 14.23 -17.89 -18.04
CA ILE A 239 14.59 -16.98 -19.14
C ILE A 239 16.09 -17.03 -19.41
N ALA A 240 16.91 -16.88 -18.36
CA ALA A 240 18.37 -16.95 -18.48
C ALA A 240 18.81 -18.28 -19.10
N GLY A 241 18.21 -19.40 -18.67
CA GLY A 241 18.47 -20.72 -19.24
C GLY A 241 18.11 -20.84 -20.73
N VAL A 242 16.92 -20.34 -21.12
CA VAL A 242 16.46 -20.39 -22.51
C VAL A 242 17.31 -19.50 -23.41
N VAL A 243 17.64 -18.28 -22.99
CA VAL A 243 18.48 -17.36 -23.77
C VAL A 243 19.88 -17.95 -23.97
N VAL A 244 20.50 -18.50 -22.91
CA VAL A 244 21.81 -19.16 -23.03
C VAL A 244 21.74 -20.35 -23.99
N ALA A 245 20.70 -21.18 -23.90
CA ALA A 245 20.52 -22.32 -24.81
C ALA A 245 20.38 -21.87 -26.28
N CYS A 246 19.55 -20.86 -26.55
CA CYS A 246 19.35 -20.33 -27.90
C CYS A 246 20.64 -19.74 -28.48
N VAL A 247 21.44 -19.03 -27.66
CA VAL A 247 22.72 -18.46 -28.09
C VAL A 247 23.73 -19.56 -28.41
N VAL A 248 23.85 -20.59 -27.56
CA VAL A 248 24.74 -21.73 -27.81
C VAL A 248 24.35 -22.43 -29.12
N VAL A 249 23.06 -22.66 -29.34
CA VAL A 249 22.56 -23.27 -30.58
C VAL A 249 22.89 -22.40 -31.80
N ALA A 250 22.67 -21.09 -31.73
CA ALA A 250 22.99 -20.17 -32.83
C ALA A 250 24.50 -20.16 -33.15
N VAL A 251 25.37 -20.22 -32.14
CA VAL A 251 26.83 -20.29 -32.33
C VAL A 251 27.23 -21.62 -32.97
N LEU A 252 26.64 -22.74 -32.56
CA LEU A 252 26.92 -24.05 -33.16
C LEU A 252 26.47 -24.11 -34.63
N PHE A 253 25.29 -23.58 -34.95
CA PHE A 253 24.84 -23.51 -36.33
C PHE A 253 25.67 -22.53 -37.17
N GLY A 254 26.06 -21.40 -36.61
CA GLY A 254 26.94 -20.42 -37.26
C GLY A 254 28.31 -20.99 -37.58
N THR A 255 28.92 -21.71 -36.63
CA THR A 255 30.23 -22.36 -36.83
C THR A 255 30.14 -23.51 -37.84
N LEU A 256 29.09 -24.33 -37.79
CA LEU A 256 28.85 -25.37 -38.79
C LEU A 256 28.65 -24.78 -40.19
N ALA A 257 27.82 -23.74 -40.32
CA ALA A 257 27.61 -23.05 -41.59
C ALA A 257 28.91 -22.44 -42.13
N TYR A 258 29.74 -21.87 -41.25
CA TYR A 258 31.06 -21.36 -41.62
C TYR A 258 31.97 -22.46 -42.19
N PHE A 259 32.03 -23.63 -41.53
CA PHE A 259 32.83 -24.76 -42.04
C PHE A 259 32.32 -25.25 -43.40
N ILE A 260 31.00 -25.39 -43.56
CA ILE A 260 30.40 -25.79 -44.85
C ILE A 260 30.72 -24.77 -45.95
N LEU A 261 30.67 -23.48 -45.65
CA LEU A 261 31.00 -22.43 -46.62
C LEU A 261 32.48 -22.44 -47.00
N GLN A 262 33.38 -22.71 -46.06
CA GLN A 262 34.82 -22.80 -46.33
C GLN A 262 35.18 -24.03 -47.16
N GLU A 263 34.57 -25.18 -46.88
CA GLU A 263 34.66 -26.38 -47.72
C GLU A 263 34.18 -26.12 -49.16
N ARG A 264 33.03 -25.46 -49.33
CA ARG A 264 32.50 -25.11 -50.67
C ARG A 264 33.36 -24.12 -51.42
N LYS A 265 34.15 -23.28 -50.73
CA LYS A 265 35.13 -22.35 -51.33
C LYS A 265 36.47 -23.02 -51.65
N GLY A 266 36.65 -24.31 -51.32
CA GLY A 266 37.89 -25.04 -51.55
C GLY A 266 39.03 -24.67 -50.60
N GLN A 267 38.72 -24.02 -49.47
CA GLN A 267 39.66 -23.65 -48.41
C GLN A 267 39.27 -24.36 -47.11
N PRO A 268 39.45 -25.70 -47.02
CA PRO A 268 39.03 -26.46 -45.85
C PRO A 268 39.80 -25.99 -44.60
N VAL A 269 39.07 -25.81 -43.50
CA VAL A 269 39.64 -25.33 -42.22
C VAL A 269 40.45 -26.43 -41.52
N PHE A 270 40.13 -27.70 -41.78
CA PHE A 270 40.86 -28.85 -41.24
C PHE A 270 41.57 -29.59 -42.36
N ASN A 271 42.82 -29.99 -42.11
CA ASN A 271 43.58 -30.85 -43.01
C ASN A 271 43.02 -32.28 -42.96
N LYS A 272 43.13 -33.02 -44.06
CA LYS A 272 42.85 -34.45 -44.05
C LYS A 272 43.81 -35.13 -43.08
N LEU A 273 43.28 -35.97 -42.19
CA LEU A 273 44.11 -36.81 -41.34
C LEU A 273 44.94 -37.73 -42.24
N GLU A 274 46.25 -37.60 -42.18
CA GLU A 274 47.17 -38.53 -42.82
C GLU A 274 47.01 -39.89 -42.12
N ALA A 275 46.72 -40.93 -42.91
CA ALA A 275 46.49 -42.29 -42.44
C ALA A 275 47.81 -43.03 -42.16
#